data_AF-A0A3M1RRQ8-F1
#
_entry.id   AF-A0A3M1RRQ8-F1
#
_cell.length_a   1.000
_cell.length_b   1.000
_cell.length_c   1.000
_cell.angle_alpha   90.00
_cell.angle_beta   90.00
_cell.angle_gamma   90.00
#
_symmetry.space_group_name_H-M   'P 1'
#
loop_
_entity.id
_entity.type
_entity.pdbx_description
1 polymer ?
#
loop_
_entity_poly.entity_id
_entity_poly.type
_entity_poly.pdbx_seq_one_letter_code
_entity_poly.pdbx_strand_id
1 'polypeptide(L)' 'MNLLDRNIDKIKNICDKHKVSRLYVFGSILTNKFTKTSDIDFVVDFKNVSIYNYADNYFNLKA' A
#
# COMPACT_ATOMS: atom_id res chain seq x y z
N MET A 1 18.04 -7.32 -1.81
CA MET A 1 16.61 -7.12 -1.48
C MET A 1 16.39 -5.68 -1.05
N ASN A 2 15.53 -4.96 -1.77
CA ASN A 2 15.17 -3.58 -1.46
C ASN A 2 14.22 -3.53 -0.23
N LEU A 3 13.71 -2.36 0.14
CA LEU A 3 12.81 -2.21 1.29
C LEU A 3 11.47 -2.92 1.08
N LEU A 4 10.96 -2.93 -0.16
CA LEU A 4 9.69 -3.57 -0.51
C LEU A 4 9.80 -5.09 -0.41
N ASP A 5 10.87 -5.68 -0.95
CA ASP A 5 11.12 -7.13 -0.91
C ASP A 5 11.16 -7.65 0.53
N ARG A 6 11.77 -6.86 1.44
CA ARG A 6 11.90 -7.22 2.87
C ARG A 6 10.58 -7.17 3.64
N ASN A 7 9.57 -6.49 3.10
CA ASN A 7 8.28 -6.31 3.76
C ASN A 7 7.12 -6.91 2.95
N ILE A 8 7.40 -7.67 1.88
CA ILE A 8 6.38 -8.12 0.93
C ILE A 8 5.26 -8.93 1.60
N ASP A 9 5.58 -9.78 2.57
CA ASP A 9 4.57 -10.58 3.28
C ASP A 9 3.69 -9.73 4.20
N LYS A 10 4.27 -8.70 4.83
CA LYS A 10 3.49 -7.73 5.62
C LYS A 10 2.55 -6.92 4.72
N ILE A 11 3.04 -6.48 3.56
CA ILE A 11 2.24 -5.75 2.57
C ILE A 11 1.08 -6.62 2.09
N LYS A 12 1.33 -7.90 1.77
CA LYS A 12 0.27 -8.85 1.39
C LYS A 12 -0.78 -9.03 2.49
N ASN A 13 -0.35 -9.25 3.73
CA ASN A 13 -1.28 -9.41 4.86
C ASN A 13 -2.18 -8.17 5.06
N ILE A 14 -1.61 -6.97 4.90
CA ILE A 14 -2.38 -5.73 4.97
C ILE A 14 -3.36 -5.64 3.79
N CYS A 15 -2.92 -5.96 2.58
CA CYS A 15 -3.79 -5.98 1.40
C CYS A 15 -4.99 -6.92 1.61
N ASP A 16 -4.75 -8.12 2.12
CA ASP A 16 -5.82 -9.09 2.40
C ASP A 16 -6.78 -8.60 3.48
N LYS A 17 -6.24 -8.06 4.59
CA LYS A 17 -7.04 -7.51 5.69
C LYS A 17 -7.96 -6.38 5.25
N HIS A 18 -7.47 -5.50 4.38
CA HIS A 18 -8.21 -4.31 3.91
C HIS A 18 -8.93 -4.53 2.58
N LYS A 19 -9.05 -5.78 2.12
CA LYS A 19 -9.74 -6.15 0.86
C LYS A 19 -9.18 -5.40 -0.35
N VAL A 20 -7.87 -5.19 -0.39
CA VAL A 20 -7.17 -4.64 -1.55
C VAL A 20 -7.18 -5.69 -2.66
N SER A 21 -7.58 -5.25 -3.86
CA SER A 21 -7.53 -6.01 -5.11
C SER A 21 -6.15 -5.90 -5.74
N ARG A 22 -5.63 -4.67 -5.84
CA ARG A 22 -4.30 -4.39 -6.40
C ARG A 22 -3.65 -3.24 -5.63
N LEU A 23 -2.35 -3.36 -5.40
CA LEU A 23 -1.53 -2.30 -4.84
C LEU A 23 -0.35 -2.06 -5.77
N TYR A 24 -0.20 -0.81 -6.19
CA TYR A 24 0.91 -0.35 -7.02
C TYR A 24 1.78 0.58 -6.20
N VAL A 25 3.09 0.46 -6.39
CA VAL A 25 4.07 1.37 -5.79
C VAL A 25 4.58 2.28 -6.88
N PHE A 26 4.74 3.57 -6.58
CA PHE A 26 5.34 4.53 -7.50
C PHE A 26 6.17 5.56 -6.74
N GLY A 27 6.68 6.57 -7.45
CA GLY A 27 7.41 7.65 -6.82
C GLY A 27 8.85 7.29 -6.45
N SER A 28 9.38 7.98 -5.45
CA SER A 28 10.82 8.03 -5.18
C SER A 28 11.41 6.67 -4.78
N ILE A 29 10.63 5.80 -4.13
CA ILE A 29 11.00 4.44 -3.68
C ILE A 29 11.51 3.51 -4.79
N LEU A 30 11.12 3.78 -6.05
CA LEU A 30 11.58 3.01 -7.21
C LEU A 30 12.86 3.58 -7.86
N THR A 31 13.42 4.64 -7.28
CA THR A 31 14.56 5.38 -7.84
C THR A 31 15.71 5.46 -6.83
N ASN A 32 16.87 5.95 -7.29
CA ASN A 32 18.01 6.25 -6.43
C ASN A 32 17.83 7.51 -5.55
N LYS A 33 16.69 8.21 -5.65
CA LYS A 33 16.37 9.40 -4.85
C LYS A 33 15.66 9.08 -3.53
N PHE A 34 15.33 7.81 -3.27
CA PHE A 34 14.69 7.41 -2.02
C PHE A 34 15.65 7.57 -0.84
N THR A 35 15.22 8.26 0.20
CA THR A 35 16.01 8.53 1.40
C THR A 35 15.26 8.07 2.65
N LYS A 36 15.92 8.14 3.82
CA LYS A 36 15.30 7.77 5.10
C LYS A 36 14.13 8.67 5.49
N THR A 37 14.02 9.87 4.91
CA THR A 37 12.92 10.82 5.17
C THR A 37 11.88 10.83 4.06
N SER A 38 12.05 10.02 3.02
CA SER A 38 11.08 9.88 1.94
C SER A 38 9.86 9.09 2.40
N ASP A 39 8.69 9.51 1.94
CA ASP A 39 7.46 8.74 2.00
C ASP A 39 7.44 7.63 0.94
N ILE A 40 6.41 6.78 1.02
CA ILE A 40 6.19 5.70 0.05
C ILE A 40 4.80 5.91 -0.55
N ASP A 41 4.77 6.12 -1.85
CA ASP A 41 3.55 6.36 -2.59
C ASP A 41 2.91 5.06 -3.06
N PHE A 42 1.61 4.90 -2.78
CA PHE A 42 0.82 3.76 -3.19
C PHE A 42 -0.42 4.19 -3.98
N VAL A 43 -0.76 3.44 -5.02
CA VAL A 43 -2.10 3.43 -5.61
C VAL A 43 -2.77 2.12 -5.22
N VAL A 44 -3.99 2.22 -4.70
CA VAL A 44 -4.72 1.08 -4.15
C VAL A 44 -6.06 0.96 -4.86
N ASP A 45 -6.30 -0.22 -5.43
CA ASP A 45 -7.58 -0.66 -5.95
C ASP A 45 -8.18 -1.64 -4.94
N PHE A 46 -9.39 -1.38 -4.45
CA PHE A 46 -10.07 -2.26 -3.51
C PHE A 46 -10.95 -3.27 -4.26
N LYS A 47 -11.17 -4.45 -3.67
CA LYS A 47 -12.18 -5.41 -4.12
C LYS A 47 -13.57 -4.74 -4.04
N ASN A 48 -14.61 -5.42 -4.52
CA ASN A 48 -15.98 -4.89 -4.50
C ASN A 48 -16.50 -4.72 -3.05
N VAL A 49 -16.13 -3.61 -2.41
CA VAL A 49 -16.57 -3.18 -1.09
C VAL A 49 -17.66 -2.14 -1.25
N SER A 50 -18.66 -2.19 -0.37
CA SER A 50 -19.69 -1.15 -0.33
C SER A 50 -19.05 0.22 -0.11
N ILE A 51 -19.64 1.26 -0.68
CA ILE A 51 -19.13 2.63 -0.57
C ILE A 51 -18.96 3.08 0.89
N TYR A 52 -19.83 2.61 1.79
CA TYR A 52 -19.75 2.85 3.23
C TYR A 52 -18.46 2.30 3.85
N ASN A 53 -17.99 1.14 3.38
CA ASN A 53 -16.77 0.50 3.88
C ASN A 53 -15.51 0.97 3.14
N TYR A 54 -15.66 1.70 2.03
CA TYR A 54 -14.53 2.13 1.21
C TYR A 54 -13.67 3.16 1.95
N ALA A 55 -14.31 4.18 2.55
CA ALA A 55 -13.61 5.20 3.32
C ALA A 55 -12.87 4.58 4.51
N ASP A 56 -13.54 3.74 5.28
CA ASP A 56 -12.95 3.05 6.43
C ASP A 56 -11.76 2.17 6.01
N ASN A 57 -11.87 1.41 4.92
CA ASN A 57 -10.76 0.61 4.43
C ASN A 57 -9.56 1.46 4.00
N TYR A 58 -9.81 2.60 3.34
CA TYR A 58 -8.75 3.51 2.93
C TYR A 58 -8.03 4.14 4.12
N PHE A 59 -8.78 4.70 5.09
CA PHE A 59 -8.17 5.34 6.25
C PHE A 59 -7.47 4.33 7.16
N ASN A 60 -8.04 3.13 7.34
CA ASN A 60 -7.40 2.09 8.14
C ASN A 60 -6.17 1.47 7.45
N LEU A 61 -6.08 1.54 6.12
CA LEU A 61 -4.90 1.12 5.37
C LEU A 61 -3.74 2.12 5.52
N LYS A 62 -4.06 3.42 5.67
CA LYS A 62 -3.09 4.50 5.84
C LYS A 62 -2.58 4.64 7.28
N ALA A 63 -3.41 4.30 8.27
CA ALA A 63 -3.15 4.47 9.70
C ALA A 63 -2.00 3.58 10.21
#